data_AF-A0A955GXW1-F1
#
_entry.id   AF-A0A955GXW1-F1
#
_cell.length_a   1.000
_cell.length_b   1.000
_cell.length_c   1.000
_cell.angle_alpha   90.00
_cell.angle_beta   90.00
_cell.angle_gamma   90.00
#
_symmetry.space_group_name_H-M   'P 1'
#
loop_
_entity.id
_entity.type
_entity.pdbx_description
1 polymer ?
#
loop_
_entity_poly.entity_id
_entity_poly.type
_entity_poly.pdbx_seq_one_letter_code
_entity_poly.pdbx_strand_id
1 'polypeptide(L)' 'MQKASLTWHTEVRKVDDLVPYEKNPRTLSDKQQKDLEASITKFNLVEIPAINSRR' A
#
# COMPACT_ATOMS: atom_id res chain seq x y z
N MET A 1 3.42 27.56 -11.41
CA MET A 1 2.67 26.41 -10.85
C MET A 1 2.89 26.43 -9.34
N GLN A 2 1.85 26.65 -8.54
CA GLN A 2 1.97 26.62 -7.07
C GLN A 2 2.29 25.19 -6.62
N LYS A 3 3.36 25.01 -5.85
CA LYS A 3 3.75 23.72 -5.26
C LYS A 3 2.68 23.36 -4.22
N ALA A 4 1.81 22.40 -4.51
CA ALA A 4 0.96 21.82 -3.48
C ALA A 4 1.87 21.15 -2.44
N SER A 5 1.80 21.60 -1.18
CA SER A 5 2.56 20.99 -0.09
C SER A 5 2.05 19.57 0.15
N LEU A 6 2.96 18.60 0.08
CA LEU A 6 2.64 17.20 0.35
C LEU A 6 2.44 17.03 1.86
N THR A 7 1.24 16.62 2.26
CA THR A 7 0.90 16.35 3.66
C THR A 7 0.77 14.86 3.88
N TRP A 8 1.53 14.33 4.83
CA TRP A 8 1.49 12.93 5.25
C TRP A 8 0.78 12.80 6.58
N HIS A 9 0.06 11.70 6.75
CA HIS A 9 -0.48 11.24 8.03
C HIS A 9 -0.48 9.72 8.05
N THR A 10 -0.34 9.13 9.23
CA THR A 10 -0.49 7.69 9.43
C THR A 10 -1.85 7.41 10.04
N GLU A 11 -2.47 6.31 9.63
CA GLU A 11 -3.77 5.88 10.13
C GLU A 11 -3.92 4.37 9.99
N VAL A 12 -4.87 3.79 10.72
CA VAL A 12 -5.24 2.37 10.60
C VAL A 12 -6.57 2.28 9.87
N ARG A 13 -6.61 1.50 8.79
CA ARG A 13 -7.82 1.23 7.99
C ARG A 13 -7.90 -0.24 7.60
N LYS A 14 -9.09 -0.72 7.23
CA LYS A 14 -9.23 -2.04 6.59
C LYS A 14 -8.76 -1.95 5.14
N VAL A 15 -8.03 -2.97 4.69
CA VAL A 15 -7.57 -3.06 3.30
C VAL A 15 -8.76 -3.12 2.33
N ASP A 16 -9.84 -3.81 2.72
CA ASP A 16 -11.05 -3.95 1.92
C ASP A 16 -11.81 -2.63 1.67
N ASP A 17 -11.56 -1.59 2.47
CA ASP A 17 -12.17 -0.27 2.28
C ASP A 17 -11.43 0.58 1.21
N LEU A 18 -10.28 0.09 0.73
CA LEU A 18 -9.45 0.75 -0.28
C LEU A 18 -9.98 0.48 -1.69
N VAL A 19 -9.86 1.48 -2.56
CA VAL A 19 -10.23 1.33 -3.98
C VAL A 19 -9.02 0.82 -4.76
N PRO A 20 -9.13 -0.31 -5.50
CA PRO A 20 -8.06 -0.78 -6.35
C PRO A 20 -7.68 0.28 -7.39
N TYR A 21 -6.38 0.47 -7.59
CA TYR A 21 -5.88 1.39 -8.60
C TYR A 21 -5.37 0.61 -9.82
N GLU A 22 -6.11 0.66 -10.92
CA GLU A 22 -5.81 -0.10 -12.14
C GLU A 22 -4.44 0.22 -12.75
N LYS A 23 -3.98 1.47 -12.59
CA LYS A 23 -2.67 1.91 -13.13
C LYS A 23 -1.54 1.78 -12.11
N ASN A 24 -1.67 0.88 -11.13
CA ASN A 24 -0.59 0.62 -10.20
C ASN A 24 0.57 -0.04 -10.97
N PRO A 25 1.75 0.62 -11.09
CA PRO A 25 2.88 0.05 -11.83
C PRO A 25 3.50 -1.14 -11.10
N ARG A 26 3.16 -1.36 -9.82
CA ARG A 26 3.56 -2.57 -9.10
C ARG A 26 2.73 -3.75 -9.56
N THR A 27 3.37 -4.68 -10.23
CA THR A 27 2.86 -6.01 -10.53
C THR A 27 3.52 -7.03 -9.60
N LEU A 28 2.77 -8.05 -9.21
CA LEU A 28 3.25 -9.17 -8.40
C LEU A 28 3.19 -10.43 -9.24
N SER A 29 4.32 -11.14 -9.37
CA SER A 29 4.32 -12.53 -9.83
C SER A 29 3.85 -13.46 -8.71
N ASP A 30 3.40 -14.66 -9.07
CA ASP A 30 2.96 -15.69 -8.11
C ASP A 30 4.01 -15.98 -7.03
N LYS A 31 5.30 -15.96 -7.41
CA LYS A 31 6.39 -16.15 -6.44
C LYS A 31 6.47 -14.98 -5.47
N GLN A 32 6.42 -13.74 -5.96
CA GLN A 32 6.47 -12.57 -5.09
C GLN A 32 5.26 -12.47 -4.18
N GLN A 33 4.08 -12.90 -4.63
CA GLN A 33 2.89 -13.01 -3.79
C GLN A 33 3.12 -14.00 -2.64
N LYS A 34 3.59 -15.21 -2.94
CA LYS A 34 3.88 -16.24 -1.91
C LYS A 34 4.95 -15.79 -0.92
N ASP A 35 6.02 -15.18 -1.43
CA ASP A 35 7.11 -14.66 -0.59
C ASP A 35 6.59 -13.52 0.32
N LEU A 36 5.69 -12.66 -0.18
CA LEU A 36 5.06 -11.59 0.60
C LEU A 36 4.12 -12.16 1.69
N GLU A 37 3.28 -13.14 1.35
CA GLU A 37 2.41 -13.83 2.31
C GLU A 37 3.21 -14.50 3.44
N ALA A 38 4.31 -15.18 3.09
CA ALA A 38 5.22 -15.80 4.06
C ALA A 38 5.86 -14.75 4.99
N SER A 39 6.27 -13.61 4.43
CA SER A 39 6.86 -12.50 5.20
C SER A 39 5.85 -11.88 6.17
N ILE A 40 4.63 -11.54 5.69
CA ILE A 40 3.56 -10.98 6.52
C ILE A 40 3.16 -11.95 7.64
N THR A 41 3.06 -13.25 7.34
CA THR A 41 2.71 -14.26 8.34
C THR A 41 3.79 -14.37 9.43
N LYS A 42 5.06 -14.26 9.06
CA LYS A 42 6.18 -14.42 9.97
C LYS A 42 6.47 -13.17 10.80
N PHE A 43 6.38 -11.99 10.20
CA PHE A 43 6.85 -10.74 10.78
C PHE A 43 5.75 -9.70 11.01
N ASN A 44 4.53 -10.00 10.57
CA ASN A 44 3.42 -9.05 10.53
C ASN A 44 3.79 -7.80 9.70
N LEU A 45 3.15 -6.66 9.96
CA LEU A 45 3.42 -5.40 9.27
C LEU A 45 4.80 -4.83 9.64
N VAL A 46 5.73 -4.80 8.69
CA VAL A 46 7.09 -4.24 8.88
C VAL A 46 7.20 -2.79 8.37
N GLU A 47 6.51 -2.46 7.27
CA GLU A 47 6.52 -1.12 6.66
C GLU A 47 5.08 -0.68 6.35
N ILE A 48 4.75 0.59 6.61
CA ILE A 48 3.41 1.15 6.38
C ILE A 48 3.23 1.41 4.88
N PRO A 49 2.23 0.80 4.21
CA PRO A 49 1.95 1.08 2.82
C PRO A 49 1.52 2.54 2.62
N ALA A 50 2.14 3.22 1.67
CA ALA A 50 1.72 4.56 1.26
C ALA A 50 0.55 4.48 0.27
N ILE A 51 -0.54 5.18 0.58
CA ILE A 51 -1.72 5.34 -0.28
C ILE A 51 -2.05 6.83 -0.45
N ASN A 52 -2.82 7.17 -1.48
CA ASN A 52 -3.32 8.53 -1.65
C ASN A 52 -4.43 8.84 -0.62
N SER A 53 -4.43 10.08 -0.10
CA SER A 53 -5.38 10.54 0.93
C SER A 53 -6.74 11.00 0.38
N ARG A 54 -6.91 11.05 -0.95
CA ARG A 54 -8.15 11.51 -1.60
C ARG A 54 -8.69 10.45 -2.55
N ARG A 55 -9.97 10.11 -2.38
CA ARG A 55 -10.81 9.49 -3.42
C ARG A 55 -11.10 10.51 -4.52
#